data_AF-A0A1Q7N259-F1
#
_entry.id   AF-A0A1Q7N259-F1
#
_cell.length_a   1.000
_cell.length_b   1.000
_cell.length_c   1.000
_cell.angle_alpha   90.00
_cell.angle_beta   90.00
_cell.angle_gamma   90.00
#
_symmetry.space_group_name_H-M   'P 1'
#
loop_
_entity.id
_entity.type
_entity.pdbx_description
1 polymer ?
#
loop_
_entity_poly.entity_id
_entity_poly.type
_entity_poly.pdbx_seq_one_letter_code
_entity_poly.pdbx_strand_id
1 'polypeptide(L)'
;MPETALEIVRSNLAEHPAVLAWNRLQRLAVEPSEIVVLKKRIKSTVYRLADAGPGGSAIIAKYCRRPVALHERIVYGELLCKLPVATPHFYGTVPGDEEFDWLFFECLHGEQYSRQSA
;
A
#
# COMPACT_ATOMS: atom_id res chain seq x y z
N MET A 1 -2.09 -3.03 19.54
CA MET A 1 -3.52 -2.91 19.11
C MET A 1 -3.60 -3.26 17.63
N PRO A 2 -4.45 -4.19 17.19
CA PRO A 2 -4.51 -4.59 15.78
C PRO A 2 -4.96 -3.42 14.91
N GLU A 3 -4.44 -3.34 13.68
CA GLU A 3 -4.91 -2.39 12.66
C GLU A 3 -6.43 -2.54 12.54
N THR A 4 -7.17 -1.48 12.88
CA THR A 4 -8.64 -1.55 12.87
C THR A 4 -9.12 -1.53 11.42
N ALA A 5 -9.57 -2.69 10.93
CA ALA A 5 -10.23 -2.82 9.64
C ALA A 5 -11.50 -1.97 9.62
N LEU A 6 -11.62 -1.08 8.63
CA LEU A 6 -12.85 -0.32 8.37
C LEU A 6 -13.85 -1.16 7.56
N GLU A 7 -13.34 -1.98 6.64
CA GLU A 7 -14.11 -2.80 5.71
C GLU A 7 -13.24 -3.96 5.24
N ILE A 8 -13.85 -5.12 4.99
CA ILE A 8 -13.20 -6.32 4.43
C ILE A 8 -13.99 -6.74 3.19
N VAL A 9 -13.31 -6.81 2.04
CA VAL A 9 -13.87 -7.24 0.76
C VAL A 9 -13.32 -8.63 0.43
N ARG A 10 -14.20 -9.56 0.03
CA ARG A 10 -13.88 -10.97 -0.29
C ARG A 10 -14.47 -11.47 -1.60
N SER A 11 -15.09 -10.58 -2.38
CA SER A 11 -15.73 -10.88 -3.66
C SER A 11 -15.27 -9.88 -4.71
N ASN A 12 -15.20 -10.30 -5.97
CA ASN A 12 -14.77 -9.48 -7.11
C ASN A 12 -13.40 -8.83 -6.89
N LEU A 13 -12.46 -9.57 -6.29
CA LEU A 13 -11.16 -9.04 -5.87
C LEU A 13 -10.30 -8.66 -7.08
N ALA A 14 -10.31 -9.49 -8.13
CA ALA A 14 -9.63 -9.19 -9.39
C ALA A 14 -10.05 -7.85 -10.04
N GLU A 15 -11.30 -7.41 -9.83
CA GLU A 15 -11.84 -6.17 -10.40
C GLU A 15 -11.60 -4.94 -9.50
N HIS A 16 -11.13 -5.15 -8.27
CA HIS A 16 -10.92 -4.06 -7.34
C HIS A 16 -9.80 -3.11 -7.84
N PRO A 17 -9.99 -1.78 -7.84
CA PRO A 17 -9.02 -0.83 -8.40
C PRO A 17 -7.59 -0.98 -7.83
N ALA A 18 -7.46 -1.27 -6.54
CA ALA A 18 -6.15 -1.50 -5.91
C ALA A 18 -5.43 -2.74 -6.47
N VAL A 19 -6.17 -3.80 -6.81
CA VAL A 19 -5.62 -5.04 -7.38
C VAL A 19 -5.24 -4.84 -8.83
N LEU A 20 -6.12 -4.19 -9.61
CA LEU A 20 -5.82 -3.80 -10.99
C LEU A 20 -4.55 -2.93 -11.06
N ALA A 21 -4.44 -1.95 -10.17
CA ALA A 21 -3.25 -1.10 -10.10
C ALA A 21 -2.00 -1.88 -9.66
N TRP A 22 -2.10 -2.77 -8.67
CA TRP A 22 -0.96 -3.60 -8.25
C TRP A 22 -0.44 -4.49 -9.39
N ASN A 23 -1.36 -5.13 -10.10
CA ASN A 23 -1.04 -6.04 -11.20
C ASN A 23 -0.36 -5.33 -12.39
N ARG A 24 -0.43 -4.00 -12.50
CA ARG A 24 0.35 -3.23 -13.49
C ARG A 24 1.85 -3.16 -13.16
N LEU A 25 2.24 -3.35 -11.90
CA LEU A 25 3.66 -3.41 -11.48
C LEU A 25 4.23 -4.83 -11.56
N GLN A 26 3.36 -5.84 -11.54
CA GLN A 26 3.77 -7.25 -11.51
C GLN A 26 3.89 -7.83 -12.92
N ARG A 27 4.76 -8.83 -13.07
CA ARG A 27 4.87 -9.61 -14.32
C ARG A 27 3.69 -10.56 -14.52
N LEU A 28 3.11 -11.04 -13.43
CA LEU A 28 1.98 -11.96 -13.40
C LEU A 28 0.89 -11.33 -12.54
N ALA A 29 -0.35 -11.41 -13.01
CA ALA A 29 -1.49 -10.98 -12.22
C ALA A 29 -1.65 -11.87 -10.99
N VAL A 30 -1.85 -11.24 -9.83
CA VAL A 30 -2.12 -11.91 -8.56
C VAL A 30 -3.46 -11.41 -8.04
N GLU A 31 -4.31 -12.35 -7.65
CA GLU A 31 -5.56 -12.06 -6.95
C GLU A 31 -5.35 -12.28 -5.45
N PRO A 32 -5.62 -11.28 -4.59
CA PRO A 32 -5.51 -11.45 -3.15
C PRO A 32 -6.62 -12.37 -2.60
N SER A 33 -6.43 -12.92 -1.40
CA SER A 33 -7.49 -13.68 -0.71
C SER A 33 -8.55 -12.77 -0.05
N GLU A 34 -8.15 -11.57 0.36
CA GLU A 34 -9.02 -10.51 0.87
C GLU A 34 -8.39 -9.13 0.68
N ILE A 35 -9.25 -8.11 0.68
CA ILE A 35 -8.83 -6.70 0.69
C ILE A 35 -9.38 -6.06 1.95
N VAL A 36 -8.51 -5.49 2.77
CA VAL A 36 -8.90 -4.79 4.00
C VAL A 36 -8.71 -3.28 3.80
N VAL A 37 -9.76 -2.49 4.00
CA VAL A 37 -9.65 -1.03 4.02
C VAL A 37 -9.15 -0.63 5.41
N LEU A 38 -7.89 -0.20 5.50
CA LEU A 38 -7.27 0.21 6.76
C LEU A 38 -7.57 1.68 7.09
N LYS A 39 -7.68 2.53 6.07
CA LYS A 39 -7.94 3.96 6.25
C LYS A 39 -8.68 4.51 5.05
N LYS A 40 -9.73 5.30 5.31
CA LYS A 40 -10.47 6.05 4.28
C LYS A 40 -10.57 7.52 4.70
N ARG A 41 -10.02 8.42 3.89
CA ARG A 41 -10.01 9.89 4.08
C ARG A 41 -10.22 10.55 2.73
N ILE A 42 -10.64 11.83 2.75
CA ILE A 42 -10.91 12.62 1.54
C ILE A 42 -9.71 12.66 0.58
N LYS A 43 -8.49 12.73 1.11
CA LYS A 43 -7.26 12.88 0.32
C LYS A 43 -6.45 11.59 0.18
N SER A 44 -6.84 10.52 0.88
CA SER A 44 -6.13 9.24 0.82
C SER A 44 -6.94 8.06 1.36
N THR A 45 -6.75 6.92 0.73
CA THR A 45 -7.26 5.62 1.16
C THR A 45 -6.11 4.62 1.21
N VAL A 46 -6.09 3.76 2.23
CA VAL A 46 -5.07 2.72 2.41
C VAL A 46 -5.76 1.37 2.50
N TYR A 47 -5.28 0.43 1.71
CA TYR A 47 -5.75 -0.94 1.62
C TYR A 47 -4.62 -1.90 1.96
N ARG A 48 -4.97 -3.04 2.55
CA ARG A 48 -4.12 -4.22 2.64
C ARG A 48 -4.64 -5.26 1.66
N LEU A 49 -3.79 -5.72 0.75
CA LEU A 49 -4.08 -6.82 -0.17
C LEU A 49 -3.42 -8.08 0.39
N ALA A 50 -4.22 -9.02 0.92
CA ALA A 50 -3.69 -10.25 1.50
C ALA A 50 -3.12 -11.16 0.42
N ASP A 51 -1.95 -11.75 0.68
CA ASP A 51 -1.28 -12.74 -0.18
C ASP A 51 -0.90 -12.26 -1.60
N ALA A 52 -0.97 -10.95 -1.87
CA ALA A 52 -0.72 -10.37 -3.18
C ALA A 52 0.77 -10.12 -3.49
N GLY A 53 1.63 -10.21 -2.49
CA GLY A 53 3.03 -9.84 -2.55
C GLY A 53 3.97 -11.03 -2.81
N PRO A 54 5.28 -10.75 -2.95
CA PRO A 54 6.29 -11.81 -3.11
C PRO A 54 6.19 -12.86 -2.01
N GLY A 55 6.20 -14.14 -2.39
CA GLY A 55 6.10 -15.25 -1.43
C GLY A 55 4.75 -15.36 -0.71
N GLY A 56 3.69 -14.74 -1.21
CA GLY A 56 2.38 -14.71 -0.54
C GLY A 56 2.33 -13.74 0.64
N SER A 57 3.22 -12.76 0.68
CA SER A 57 3.15 -11.68 1.68
C SER A 57 1.98 -10.72 1.38
N ALA A 58 1.52 -9.99 2.39
CA ALA A 58 0.54 -8.93 2.18
C ALA A 58 1.20 -7.65 1.62
N ILE A 59 0.42 -6.87 0.88
CA ILE A 59 0.84 -5.58 0.30
C ILE A 59 -0.01 -4.46 0.87
N ILE A 60 0.62 -3.32 1.17
CA ILE A 60 -0.08 -2.07 1.46
C ILE A 60 -0.21 -1.26 0.17
N ALA A 61 -1.44 -1.06 -0.27
CA ALA A 61 -1.77 -0.20 -1.39
C ALA A 61 -2.33 1.13 -0.86
N LYS A 62 -1.69 2.24 -1.21
CA LYS A 62 -2.14 3.57 -0.84
C LYS A 62 -2.55 4.35 -2.07
N TYR A 63 -3.79 4.85 -2.06
CA TYR A 63 -4.33 5.74 -3.06
C TYR A 63 -4.37 7.16 -2.47
N CYS A 64 -3.63 8.10 -3.04
CA CYS A 64 -3.61 9.47 -2.52
C CYS A 64 -3.34 10.51 -3.61
N ARG A 65 -3.55 11.78 -3.30
CA ARG A 65 -3.29 12.87 -4.25
C ARG A 65 -1.85 12.86 -4.74
N ARG A 66 -1.65 13.08 -6.04
CA ARG A 66 -0.37 13.06 -6.76
C ARG A 66 0.73 13.88 -6.11
N PRO A 67 0.49 15.10 -5.58
CA PRO A 67 1.52 15.80 -4.81
C PRO A 67 2.00 14.97 -3.61
N VAL A 68 1.10 14.37 -2.84
CA VAL A 68 1.46 13.51 -1.69
C VAL A 68 2.20 12.26 -2.15
N ALA A 69 1.71 11.61 -3.21
CA ALA A 69 2.35 10.44 -3.81
C ALA A 69 3.79 10.73 -4.27
N LEU A 70 4.01 11.88 -4.90
CA LEU A 70 5.33 12.31 -5.37
C LEU A 70 6.32 12.46 -4.21
N HIS A 71 5.89 13.08 -3.10
CA HIS A 71 6.75 13.22 -1.91
C HIS A 71 7.12 11.84 -1.35
N GLU A 72 6.15 10.93 -1.19
CA GLU A 72 6.42 9.59 -0.66
C GLU A 72 7.29 8.74 -1.60
N ARG A 73 7.08 8.84 -2.92
CA ARG A 73 7.93 8.18 -3.91
C ARG A 73 9.39 8.61 -3.77
N ILE A 74 9.66 9.90 -3.59
CA ILE A 74 11.03 10.42 -3.38
C ILE A 74 11.58 9.90 -2.05
N VAL A 75 10.81 10.00 -0.97
CA VAL A 75 11.24 9.56 0.37
C VAL A 75 11.59 8.09 0.38
N TYR A 76 10.70 7.20 -0.06
CA TYR A 76 10.94 5.76 0.00
C TYR A 76 11.83 5.24 -1.14
N GLY A 77 11.64 5.75 -2.36
CA GLY A 77 12.32 5.26 -3.55
C GLY A 77 13.74 5.81 -3.75
N GLU A 78 14.04 7.00 -3.23
CA GLU A 78 15.32 7.69 -3.52
C GLU A 78 16.15 8.03 -2.29
N LEU A 79 15.50 8.29 -1.14
CA LEU A 79 16.18 8.70 0.09
C LEU A 79 16.37 7.53 1.05
N LEU A 80 15.27 6.96 1.55
CA LEU A 80 15.29 5.92 2.58
C LEU A 80 15.95 4.63 2.10
N CYS A 81 15.84 4.30 0.81
CA CYS A 81 16.51 3.13 0.21
C CYS A 81 18.05 3.18 0.30
N LYS A 82 18.65 4.35 0.59
CA LYS A 82 20.10 4.56 0.72
C LYS A 82 20.57 4.69 2.17
N LEU A 83 19.65 4.71 3.13
CA LEU A 83 19.97 4.89 4.55
C LEU A 83 19.92 3.53 5.27
N PRO A 84 20.79 3.28 6.26
CA PRO A 84 20.80 2.03 7.03
C PRO A 84 19.69 2.03 8.10
N VAL A 85 18.45 2.25 7.67
CA VAL A 85 17.26 2.28 8.53
C VAL A 85 16.27 1.22 8.06
N ALA A 86 15.61 0.56 9.01
CA ALA A 86 14.55 -0.39 8.70
C ALA A 86 13.37 0.37 8.08
N THR A 87 13.10 0.10 6.81
CA THR A 87 12.02 0.74 6.05
C THR A 87 11.29 -0.32 5.22
N PRO A 88 9.96 -0.20 5.07
CA PRO A 88 9.21 -1.13 4.23
C PRO A 88 9.73 -1.06 2.80
N HIS A 89 9.84 -2.21 2.14
CA HIS A 89 10.16 -2.21 0.71
C HIS A 89 9.10 -1.43 -0.08
N PHE A 90 9.55 -0.49 -0.91
CA PHE A 90 8.69 0.28 -1.79
C PHE A 90 8.71 -0.33 -3.20
N TYR A 91 7.59 -0.93 -3.60
CA TYR A 91 7.48 -1.62 -4.88
C TYR A 91 7.30 -0.68 -6.07
N GLY A 92 6.78 0.52 -5.84
CA GLY A 92 6.63 1.55 -6.87
C GLY A 92 5.29 2.27 -6.87
N THR A 93 5.06 3.03 -7.95
CA THR A 93 3.86 3.83 -8.16
C THR A 93 3.14 3.48 -9.45
N VAL A 94 1.82 3.61 -9.46
CA VAL A 94 0.98 3.51 -10.66
C VAL A 94 0.06 4.72 -10.73
N PRO A 95 -0.09 5.38 -11.91
CA PRO A 95 -1.05 6.46 -12.06
C PRO A 95 -2.48 5.98 -11.74
N GLY A 96 -3.17 6.78 -10.93
CA GLY A 96 -4.59 6.62 -10.62
C GLY A 96 -5.47 7.48 -11.52
N ASP A 97 -6.68 7.77 -11.05
CA ASP A 97 -7.59 8.68 -11.74
C ASP A 97 -7.23 10.13 -11.45
N GLU A 98 -7.41 11.00 -12.45
CA GLU A 98 -7.26 12.45 -12.37
C GLU A 98 -5.99 12.90 -11.61
N GLU A 99 -6.15 13.36 -10.37
CA GLU A 99 -5.13 13.93 -9.49
C GLU A 99 -4.57 12.94 -8.47
N PHE A 100 -4.84 11.64 -8.59
CA PHE A 100 -4.41 10.63 -7.62
C PHE A 100 -3.45 9.62 -8.23
N ASP A 101 -2.59 9.07 -7.40
CA ASP A 101 -1.69 7.97 -7.75
C ASP A 101 -1.75 6.87 -6.69
N TRP A 102 -1.40 5.67 -7.12
CA TRP A 102 -1.21 4.50 -6.28
C TRP A 102 0.25 4.35 -5.88
N LEU A 103 0.50 3.99 -4.62
CA LEU A 103 1.79 3.58 -4.09
C LEU A 103 1.66 2.21 -3.43
N PHE A 104 2.67 1.36 -3.61
CA PHE A 104 2.67 0.01 -3.09
C PHE A 104 3.88 -0.24 -2.21
N PHE A 105 3.63 -0.77 -1.02
CA PHE A 105 4.64 -1.05 0.00
C PHE A 105 4.50 -2.46 0.54
N GLU A 106 5.60 -2.99 1.06
CA GLU A 106 5.60 -4.17 1.93
C GLU A 106 4.69 -3.93 3.12
N CYS A 107 3.87 -4.94 3.45
CA CYS A 107 3.10 -4.93 4.68
C CYS A 107 3.99 -5.36 5.84
N LEU A 108 4.42 -4.40 6.65
CA LEU A 108 5.13 -4.69 7.89
C LEU A 108 4.16 -5.07 8.99
N HIS A 109 4.56 -6.06 9.79
CA HIS A 109 3.87 -6.42 11.02
C HIS A 109 4.62 -5.74 12.17
N GLY A 110 3.96 -4.85 12.90
CA GLY A 110 4.59 -4.13 14.00
C GLY A 110 3.56 -3.40 14.87
N GLU A 111 4.01 -2.93 16.03
CA GLU A 111 3.19 -2.06 16.87
C GLU A 111 3.17 -0.65 16.28
N GLN A 112 2.00 0.00 16.32
CA GLN A 112 1.88 1.39 15.91
C GLN A 112 2.84 2.24 16.74
N TYR A 113 3.69 3.02 16.07
CA TYR A 113 4.60 3.95 16.75
C TYR A 113 3.81 4.89 17.65
N SER A 114 4.04 4.79 18.97
CA SER A 114 3.57 5.75 19.95
C SER A 114 4.64 6.82 20.13
N ARG A 115 4.29 8.10 19.95
CA ARG A 115 5.21 9.22 20.23
C ARG A 115 5.63 9.31 21.71
N GLN A 116 5.11 8.46 22.60
CA GLN A 116 5.39 8.49 24.05
C GLN A 116 6.57 7.60 24.49
N SER A 117 7.40 7.14 23.57
CA SER A 117 8.55 6.28 23.91
C SER A 117 9.80 6.77 23.17
N ALA A 118 10.31 7.92 23.60
CA ALA A 118 11.66 8.40 23.31
C ALA A 118 12.27 8.90 24.62
#